data_AF-A0AAE8SJM2-F1
#
_entry.id   AF-A0AAE8SJM2-F1
#
_cell.length_a   1.000
_cell.length_b   1.000
_cell.length_c   1.000
_cell.angle_alpha   90.00
_cell.angle_beta   90.00
_cell.angle_gamma   90.00
#
_symmetry.space_group_name_H-M   'P 1'
#
loop_
_entity.id
_entity.type
_entity.pdbx_description
1 polymer ?
#
loop_
_entity_poly.entity_id
_entity_poly.type
_entity_poly.pdbx_seq_one_letter_code
_entity_poly.pdbx_strand_id
1 'polypeptide(L)'
;MPSSSQEDRQRIESWLLAFHKSSKALDADQWVEDFFTDDVTLQFANNPVISGDELRPMFKNVFANLDTMTHDIEYFDYVPPRIYQAATVR
;
A
#
# COMPACT_ATOMS: atom_id res chain seq x y z
N MET A 1 -24.80 6.10 18.19
CA MET A 1 -24.25 6.06 16.82
C MET A 1 -22.78 6.37 16.93
N PRO A 2 -21.86 5.48 16.52
CA PRO A 2 -20.47 5.90 16.35
C PRO A 2 -20.44 7.09 15.38
N SER A 3 -19.59 8.08 15.65
CA SER A 3 -19.40 9.20 14.73
C SER A 3 -18.88 8.68 13.40
N SER A 4 -19.25 9.31 12.29
CA SER A 4 -18.78 8.95 10.93
C SER A 4 -17.26 8.73 10.85
N SER A 5 -16.49 9.45 11.68
CA SER A 5 -15.04 9.31 11.81
C SER A 5 -14.55 7.95 12.33
N GLN A 6 -15.30 7.26 13.19
CA GLN A 6 -14.91 5.93 13.70
C GLN A 6 -15.16 4.82 12.67
N GLU A 7 -16.30 4.88 11.96
CA GLU A 7 -16.62 3.95 10.88
C GLU A 7 -15.65 4.10 9.70
N ASP A 8 -15.31 5.34 9.35
CA ASP A 8 -14.28 5.63 8.35
C ASP A 8 -12.91 5.08 8.79
N ARG A 9 -12.51 5.28 10.05
CA ARG A 9 -11.23 4.77 10.55
C ARG A 9 -11.16 3.24 10.47
N GLN A 10 -12.20 2.52 10.88
CA GLN A 10 -12.21 1.05 10.82
C GLN A 10 -12.16 0.52 9.38
N ARG A 11 -12.85 1.17 8.45
CA ARG A 11 -12.80 0.84 7.03
C ARG A 11 -11.39 1.04 6.47
N ILE A 12 -10.77 2.18 6.77
CA ILE A 12 -9.41 2.50 6.33
C ILE A 12 -8.39 1.54 6.93
N GLU A 13 -8.53 1.20 8.21
CA GLU A 13 -7.70 0.20 8.87
C GLU A 13 -7.79 -1.17 8.18
N SER A 14 -9.00 -1.63 7.90
CA SER A 14 -9.24 -2.89 7.21
C SER A 14 -8.63 -2.91 5.81
N TRP A 15 -8.77 -1.81 5.07
CA TRP A 15 -8.13 -1.64 3.75
C TRP A 15 -6.61 -1.66 3.85
N LEU A 16 -6.03 -0.96 4.82
CA LEU A 16 -4.57 -0.87 5.03
C LEU A 16 -3.97 -2.23 5.41
N LEU A 17 -4.66 -2.99 6.26
CA LEU A 17 -4.27 -4.36 6.61
C LEU A 17 -4.32 -5.29 5.40
N ALA A 18 -5.35 -5.16 4.55
CA ALA A 18 -5.44 -5.94 3.31
C ALA A 18 -4.30 -5.58 2.34
N PHE A 19 -3.99 -4.30 2.19
CA PHE A 19 -2.89 -3.80 1.35
C PHE A 19 -1.55 -4.42 1.74
N HIS A 20 -1.19 -4.40 3.03
CA HIS A 20 0.07 -4.97 3.52
C HIS A 20 0.09 -6.50 3.53
N LYS A 21 -1.06 -7.14 3.77
CA LYS A 21 -1.17 -8.59 3.66
C LYS A 21 -0.95 -9.06 2.22
N SER A 22 -1.48 -8.33 1.24
CA SER A 22 -1.28 -8.64 -0.17
C SER A 22 0.16 -8.42 -0.61
N SER A 23 0.81 -7.33 -0.16
CA SER A 23 2.21 -7.07 -0.52
C SER A 23 3.16 -8.16 0.03
N LYS A 24 2.85 -8.75 1.19
CA LYS A 24 3.58 -9.89 1.76
C LYS A 24 3.57 -11.15 0.86
N ALA A 25 2.59 -11.30 -0.02
CA ALA A 25 2.54 -12.43 -0.96
C ALA A 25 3.57 -12.31 -2.09
N LEU A 26 4.20 -11.13 -2.26
CA LEU A 26 5.18 -10.83 -3.30
C LEU A 26 4.66 -11.05 -4.74
N ASP A 27 3.33 -11.02 -4.90
CA ASP A 27 2.66 -11.06 -6.21
C ASP A 27 2.33 -9.62 -6.64
N ALA A 28 3.21 -9.06 -7.47
CA ALA A 28 3.04 -7.70 -7.98
C ALA A 28 1.82 -7.58 -8.92
N ASP A 29 1.44 -8.64 -9.63
CA ASP A 29 0.29 -8.56 -10.54
C ASP A 29 -1.01 -8.43 -9.74
N GLN A 30 -1.21 -9.30 -8.75
CA GLN A 30 -2.39 -9.25 -7.89
C GLN A 30 -2.42 -7.96 -7.06
N TRP A 31 -1.29 -7.57 -6.47
CA TRP A 31 -1.22 -6.39 -5.60
C TRP A 31 -1.48 -5.09 -6.37
N VAL A 32 -0.98 -4.95 -7.60
CA VAL A 32 -1.28 -3.78 -8.41
C VAL A 32 -2.75 -3.74 -8.83
N GLU A 33 -3.32 -4.88 -9.23
CA GLU A 33 -4.74 -4.99 -9.62
C GLU A 33 -5.70 -4.60 -8.49
N ASP A 34 -5.43 -5.06 -7.27
CA ASP A 34 -6.38 -4.90 -6.15
C ASP A 34 -6.37 -3.49 -5.52
N PHE A 35 -5.24 -2.77 -5.60
CA PHE A 35 -5.00 -1.60 -4.76
C PHE A 35 -4.67 -0.31 -5.51
N PHE A 36 -4.44 -0.36 -6.82
CA PHE A 36 -4.06 0.80 -7.61
C PHE A 36 -5.00 1.02 -8.78
N THR A 37 -5.28 2.28 -9.09
CA THR A 37 -6.00 2.69 -10.29
C THR A 37 -5.03 2.86 -11.46
N ASP A 38 -5.54 2.79 -12.69
CA ASP A 38 -4.72 2.95 -13.90
C ASP A 38 -3.99 4.30 -13.98
N ASP A 39 -4.54 5.34 -13.34
CA ASP A 39 -3.99 6.71 -13.29
C ASP A 39 -3.09 6.98 -12.08
N VAL A 40 -2.69 5.94 -11.34
CA VAL A 40 -1.79 6.07 -10.18
C VAL A 40 -0.49 6.77 -10.58
N THR A 41 -0.04 7.64 -9.69
CA THR A 41 1.35 8.13 -9.68
C THR A 41 2.01 7.67 -8.38
N LEU A 42 3.19 7.05 -8.49
CA LEU A 42 3.93 6.56 -7.33
C LEU A 42 5.33 7.15 -7.28
N GLN A 43 5.71 7.65 -6.10
CA GLN A 43 7.11 7.88 -5.77
C GLN A 43 7.57 6.84 -4.74
N PHE A 44 8.50 5.97 -5.13
CA PHE A 44 9.05 4.96 -4.22
C PHE A 44 10.42 5.39 -3.69
N ALA A 45 10.48 5.68 -2.39
CA ALA A 45 11.65 6.25 -1.72
C ALA A 45 12.13 7.53 -2.46
N ASN A 46 13.41 7.58 -2.84
CA ASN A 46 14.00 8.73 -3.54
C ASN A 46 14.02 8.58 -5.06
N ASN A 47 13.32 7.60 -5.62
CA ASN A 47 13.24 7.44 -7.08
C ASN A 47 12.34 8.50 -7.72
N PRO A 48 12.47 8.73 -9.05
CA PRO A 48 11.51 9.51 -9.81
C PRO A 48 10.08 8.98 -9.65
N VAL A 49 9.10 9.87 -9.87
CA VAL A 49 7.69 9.49 -9.94
C VAL A 49 7.46 8.66 -11.19
N ILE A 50 6.72 7.56 -11.07
CA ILE A 50 6.31 6.70 -12.18
C ILE A 50 4.79 6.70 -12.37
N SER A 51 4.34 6.36 -13.57
CA SER A 51 2.92 6.18 -13.91
C SER A 51 2.47 4.72 -13.75
N GLY A 52 1.14 4.49 -13.73
CA GLY A 52 0.55 3.18 -13.45
C GLY A 52 1.01 2.02 -14.33
N ASP A 53 1.33 2.29 -15.59
CA ASP A 53 1.86 1.30 -16.53
C ASP A 53 3.27 0.79 -16.16
N GLU A 54 4.05 1.61 -15.47
CA GLU A 54 5.39 1.28 -14.98
C GLU A 54 5.37 0.56 -13.62
N LEU A 55 4.23 0.56 -12.93
CA LEU A 55 4.11 0.05 -11.55
C LEU A 55 4.35 -1.47 -11.47
N ARG A 56 3.66 -2.26 -12.31
CA ARG A 56 3.82 -3.73 -12.31
C ARG A 56 5.25 -4.16 -12.62
N PRO A 57 5.90 -3.69 -13.70
CA PRO A 57 7.29 -4.03 -13.98
C PRO A 57 8.24 -3.67 -12.82
N MET A 58 8.06 -2.49 -12.22
CA MET A 58 8.89 -2.03 -11.12
C MET A 58 8.79 -2.97 -9.91
N PHE A 59 7.57 -3.28 -9.44
CA PHE A 59 7.39 -4.14 -8.27
C PHE A 59 7.71 -5.60 -8.53
N LYS A 60 7.56 -6.12 -9.76
CA LYS A 60 8.10 -7.44 -10.13
C LYS A 60 9.59 -7.51 -9.90
N ASN A 61 10.32 -6.47 -10.31
CA ASN A 61 11.76 -6.40 -10.09
C ASN A 61 12.10 -6.28 -8.60
N VAL A 62 11.40 -5.44 -7.83
CA VAL A 62 11.63 -5.32 -6.38
C VAL A 62 11.36 -6.64 -5.66
N PHE A 63 10.19 -7.25 -5.88
CA PHE A 63 9.78 -8.47 -5.18
C PHE A 63 10.63 -9.69 -5.56
N ALA A 64 11.18 -9.75 -6.77
CA ALA A 64 12.10 -10.81 -7.16
C ALA A 64 13.42 -10.83 -6.36
N ASN A 65 13.77 -9.72 -5.69
CA ASN A 65 14.96 -9.61 -4.85
C ASN A 65 14.68 -9.85 -3.36
N LEU A 66 13.44 -10.21 -2.99
CA LEU A 66 13.02 -10.40 -1.61
C LEU A 66 12.61 -11.85 -1.38
N ASP A 67 13.19 -12.48 -0.36
CA ASP A 67 12.71 -13.79 0.13
C ASP A 67 11.42 -13.62 0.95
N THR A 68 11.31 -12.51 1.67
CA THR A 68 10.17 -12.15 2.51
C THR A 68 10.00 -10.64 2.58
N MET A 69 8.78 -10.17 2.83
CA MET A 69 8.50 -8.78 3.16
C MET A 69 7.38 -8.71 4.19
N THR A 70 7.66 -8.21 5.39
CA THR A 70 6.66 -8.01 6.43
C THR A 70 6.59 -6.53 6.81
N HIS A 71 5.37 -5.99 6.84
CA HIS A 71 5.09 -4.63 7.31
C HIS A 71 4.37 -4.72 8.65
N ASP A 72 4.98 -4.16 9.70
CA ASP A 72 4.32 -3.94 10.99
C ASP A 72 3.86 -2.49 11.05
N ILE A 73 2.54 -2.25 10.98
CA ILE A 73 1.96 -0.91 11.05
C ILE A 73 2.10 -0.40 12.50
N GLU A 74 2.86 0.67 12.69
CA GLU A 74 3.08 1.29 14.01
C GLU A 74 1.92 2.22 14.35
N TYR A 75 1.53 3.06 13.40
CA TYR A 75 0.35 3.88 13.47
C TYR A 75 -0.11 4.28 12.07
N PHE A 76 -1.37 4.67 11.98
CA PHE A 76 -1.90 5.35 10.81
C PHE A 76 -2.87 6.46 11.23
N ASP A 77 -2.89 7.52 10.43
CA ASP A 77 -3.83 8.61 10.49
C ASP A 77 -4.59 8.73 9.18
N TYR A 78 -5.87 9.05 9.29
CA TYR A 78 -6.73 9.32 8.16
C TYR A 78 -7.12 10.80 8.16
N VAL A 79 -6.60 11.53 7.18
CA VAL A 79 -6.93 12.93 6.92
C VAL A 79 -7.49 12.99 5.51
N PRO A 80 -8.82 12.85 5.33
CA PRO A 80 -9.43 12.70 4.02
C PRO A 80 -8.89 13.69 2.98
N PRO A 81 -8.51 13.24 1.77
CA PRO A 81 -8.61 11.87 1.25
C PRO A 81 -7.37 11.00 1.49
N ARG A 82 -6.47 11.36 2.41
CA ARG A 82 -5.13 10.78 2.56
C ARG A 82 -5.01 9.87 3.77
N ILE A 83 -4.24 8.80 3.61
CA ILE A 83 -3.78 7.93 4.68
C ILE A 83 -2.30 8.23 4.89
N TYR A 84 -1.92 8.59 6.12
CA TYR A 84 -0.52 8.67 6.53
C TYR A 84 -0.24 7.48 7.45
N GLN A 85 0.86 6.79 7.23
CA GLN A 85 1.22 5.62 8.03
C GLN A 85 2.71 5.61 8.33
N ALA A 86 3.06 5.04 9.48
CA ALA A 86 4.40 4.57 9.75
C ALA A 86 4.35 3.05 9.88
N ALA A 87 5.30 2.39 9.25
CA ALA A 87 5.47 0.94 9.35
C ALA A 87 6.95 0.60 9.41
N THR A 88 7.27 -0.41 10.21
CA THR A 88 8.57 -1.07 10.15
C THR A 88 8.51 -2.18 9.12
N VAL A 89 9.48 -2.20 8.19
CA VAL A 89 9.63 -3.24 7.18
C VAL A 89 10.73 -4.20 7.60
N ARG A 90 10.47 -5.51 7.52
CA ARG A 90 11.42 -6.59 7.82
C ARG A 90 11.46 -7.65 6.72
#